data_AF-A0A7X9BDA1-F1
#
_entry.id   AF-A0A7X9BDA1-F1
#
_cell.length_a   1.000
_cell.length_b   1.000
_cell.length_c   1.000
_cell.angle_alpha   90.00
_cell.angle_beta   90.00
_cell.angle_gamma   90.00
#
_symmetry.space_group_name_H-M   'P 1'
#
loop_
_entity.id
_entity.type
_entity.pdbx_description
1 polymer ?
#
loop_
_entity_poly.entity_id
_entity_poly.type
_entity_poly.pdbx_seq_one_letter_code
_entity_poly.pdbx_strand_id
1 'polypeptide(L)'
;MKKLILEDCDFIVQGNGVSGSNIDLYAGCKNVLIRNCYIKNDTGTESGAAVMVRCLTGDGADPANATENVVLESNTIEKNSNDEAIAVWGCVGLVRDVTVRNNSITAYGRIPDVLIDAFAGEFNKHRTASTKNVIFDGNTITTGDIACTIFQVGQNMDTVSQLDNVRITNNTINTRASATAYTTVIKSYDQDNYTNIVIEGNEITNTGHVNIGYGITGKGVIANNVTFLFK
;
A
#
# COMPACT_ATOMS: atom_id res chain seq x y z
N MET A 1 20.41 -19.02 -6.39
CA MET A 1 19.45 -18.16 -5.68
C MET A 1 18.08 -18.84 -5.77
N LYS A 2 17.42 -19.13 -4.64
CA LYS A 2 16.08 -19.74 -4.63
C LYS A 2 15.02 -18.62 -4.73
N LYS A 3 13.90 -18.90 -5.39
CA LYS A 3 12.81 -17.95 -5.66
C LYS A 3 11.47 -18.60 -5.33
N LEU A 4 10.56 -17.87 -4.73
CA LEU A 4 9.15 -18.24 -4.64
C LEU A 4 8.39 -17.56 -5.79
N ILE A 5 7.63 -18.34 -6.56
CA ILE A 5 6.77 -17.84 -7.62
C ILE A 5 5.34 -18.31 -7.31
N LEU A 6 4.44 -17.36 -7.16
CA LEU A 6 2.99 -17.55 -7.16
C LEU A 6 2.49 -16.97 -8.47
N GLU A 7 2.00 -17.82 -9.36
CA GLU A 7 1.58 -17.44 -10.71
C GLU A 7 0.29 -18.15 -11.08
N ASP A 8 -0.63 -17.41 -11.70
CA ASP A 8 -1.93 -17.92 -12.17
C ASP A 8 -2.71 -18.65 -11.06
N CYS A 9 -2.69 -18.08 -9.84
CA CYS A 9 -3.32 -18.62 -8.65
C CYS A 9 -4.51 -17.78 -8.17
N ASP A 10 -5.48 -18.45 -7.54
CA ASP A 10 -6.59 -17.79 -6.84
C ASP A 10 -6.39 -17.86 -5.33
N PHE A 11 -6.44 -16.71 -4.66
CA PHE A 11 -6.45 -16.60 -3.21
C PHE A 11 -7.75 -15.93 -2.79
N ILE A 12 -8.69 -16.69 -2.22
CA ILE A 12 -10.03 -16.18 -1.89
C ILE A 12 -10.31 -16.37 -0.40
N VAL A 13 -10.55 -15.25 0.29
CA VAL A 13 -11.08 -15.19 1.65
C VAL A 13 -12.38 -14.40 1.57
N GLN A 14 -13.51 -15.05 1.84
CA GLN A 14 -14.81 -14.41 1.70
C GLN A 14 -15.84 -14.92 2.71
N GLY A 15 -16.84 -14.10 2.98
CA GLY A 15 -17.98 -14.42 3.84
C GLY A 15 -17.91 -13.74 5.22
N ASN A 16 -19.09 -13.43 5.75
CA ASN A 16 -19.25 -12.74 7.03
C ASN A 16 -18.66 -13.59 8.17
N GLY A 17 -17.78 -12.98 8.96
CA GLY A 17 -17.16 -13.61 10.14
C GLY A 17 -15.85 -14.35 9.88
N VAL A 18 -15.38 -14.41 8.63
CA VAL A 18 -14.03 -14.90 8.29
C VAL A 18 -13.08 -13.71 8.29
N SER A 19 -12.04 -13.73 9.10
CA SER A 19 -10.97 -12.70 9.06
C SER A 19 -9.64 -13.36 8.71
N GLY A 20 -8.82 -12.65 7.95
CA GLY A 20 -7.47 -13.07 7.59
C GLY A 20 -6.96 -12.31 6.37
N SER A 21 -5.64 -12.28 6.22
CA SER A 21 -5.01 -11.77 5.01
C SER A 21 -4.83 -12.88 3.98
N ASN A 22 -4.92 -12.57 2.68
CA ASN A 22 -4.74 -13.61 1.66
C ASN A 22 -3.27 -14.06 1.56
N ILE A 23 -2.35 -13.09 1.57
CA ILE A 23 -0.92 -13.33 1.51
C ILE A 23 -0.22 -12.45 2.54
N ASP A 24 0.58 -13.06 3.41
CA ASP A 24 1.39 -12.38 4.41
C ASP A 24 2.84 -12.83 4.31
N LEU A 25 3.66 -12.00 3.66
CA LEU A 25 5.11 -12.16 3.66
C LEU A 25 5.64 -11.64 4.99
N TYR A 26 5.59 -12.51 5.99
CA TYR A 26 5.67 -12.14 7.40
C TYR A 26 7.08 -11.71 7.88
N ALA A 27 8.12 -12.46 7.51
CA ALA A 27 9.48 -12.24 7.98
C ALA A 27 10.50 -12.94 7.06
N GLY A 28 11.60 -12.25 6.71
CA GLY A 28 12.72 -12.84 5.97
C GLY A 28 12.36 -13.42 4.61
N CYS A 29 11.29 -12.95 3.97
CA CYS A 29 10.81 -13.47 2.69
C CYS A 29 11.63 -12.84 1.55
N LYS A 30 12.38 -13.66 0.81
CA LYS A 30 13.33 -13.18 -0.21
C LYS A 30 13.00 -13.70 -1.60
N ASN A 31 13.14 -12.85 -2.61
CA ASN A 31 12.98 -13.20 -4.02
C ASN A 31 11.58 -13.81 -4.26
N VAL A 32 10.54 -13.02 -4.03
CA VAL A 32 9.15 -13.43 -4.20
C VAL A 32 8.56 -12.75 -5.43
N LEU A 33 7.94 -13.52 -6.32
CA LEU A 33 7.15 -13.00 -7.44
C LEU A 33 5.72 -13.50 -7.30
N ILE A 34 4.78 -12.56 -7.24
CA ILE A 34 3.34 -12.82 -7.24
C ILE A 34 2.78 -12.18 -8.51
N ARG A 35 2.35 -12.99 -9.48
CA ARG A 35 1.90 -12.48 -10.77
C ARG A 35 0.67 -13.16 -11.32
N ASN A 36 -0.15 -12.42 -12.06
CA ASN A 36 -1.35 -12.95 -12.72
C ASN A 36 -2.29 -13.70 -11.77
N CYS A 37 -2.27 -13.38 -10.47
CA CYS A 37 -3.14 -13.99 -9.48
C CYS A 37 -4.44 -13.19 -9.33
N TYR A 38 -5.50 -13.89 -8.96
CA TYR A 38 -6.73 -13.27 -8.45
C TYR A 38 -6.74 -13.36 -6.92
N ILE A 39 -6.77 -12.20 -6.25
CA ILE A 39 -6.69 -12.09 -4.79
C ILE A 39 -7.94 -11.38 -4.29
N LYS A 40 -8.85 -12.12 -3.67
CA LYS A 40 -10.12 -11.60 -3.16
C LYS A 40 -10.19 -11.68 -1.65
N ASN A 41 -10.31 -10.54 -0.99
CA ASN A 41 -10.62 -10.41 0.43
C ASN A 41 -11.98 -9.73 0.60
N ASP A 42 -13.04 -10.52 0.69
CA ASP A 42 -14.43 -10.05 0.66
C ASP A 42 -15.21 -10.56 1.87
N THR A 43 -14.85 -10.05 3.03
CA THR A 43 -15.31 -10.57 4.32
C THR A 43 -16.18 -9.57 5.09
N GLY A 44 -16.08 -8.28 4.78
CA GLY A 44 -16.71 -7.20 5.53
C GLY A 44 -16.23 -7.07 6.98
N THR A 45 -15.13 -7.74 7.36
CA THR A 45 -14.63 -7.80 8.74
C THR A 45 -13.77 -6.59 9.13
N GLU A 46 -13.48 -6.47 10.41
CA GLU A 46 -12.69 -5.37 11.00
C GLU A 46 -11.17 -5.51 10.84
N SER A 47 -10.72 -6.53 10.10
CA SER A 47 -9.31 -6.84 9.81
C SER A 47 -9.20 -7.73 8.57
N GLY A 48 -7.99 -7.81 8.00
CA GLY A 48 -7.64 -8.69 6.88
C GLY A 48 -7.20 -7.93 5.65
N ALA A 49 -5.89 -7.92 5.39
CA ALA A 49 -5.32 -7.28 4.20
C ALA A 49 -5.35 -8.22 2.99
N ALA A 50 -5.34 -7.71 1.76
CA ALA A 50 -5.14 -8.62 0.62
C ALA A 50 -3.68 -9.12 0.58
N VAL A 51 -2.70 -8.21 0.60
CA VAL A 51 -1.28 -8.58 0.69
C VAL A 51 -0.53 -7.74 1.72
N MET A 52 0.20 -8.40 2.61
CA MET A 52 1.16 -7.78 3.51
C MET A 52 2.59 -8.15 3.12
N VAL A 53 3.45 -7.13 2.93
CA VAL A 53 4.89 -7.29 2.76
C VAL A 53 5.59 -6.66 3.95
N ARG A 54 6.00 -7.49 4.92
CA ARG A 54 6.50 -7.02 6.21
C ARG A 54 7.68 -7.83 6.75
N CYS A 55 8.24 -7.37 7.87
CA CYS A 55 9.35 -8.06 8.52
C CYS A 55 9.24 -8.05 10.05
N LEU A 56 8.87 -9.19 10.64
CA LEU A 56 8.70 -9.35 12.10
C LEU A 56 9.90 -9.99 12.83
N THR A 57 11.12 -9.63 12.44
CA THR A 57 12.36 -10.22 13.00
C THR A 57 12.95 -9.43 14.17
N GLY A 58 12.57 -8.16 14.35
CA GLY A 58 12.97 -7.32 15.49
C GLY A 58 14.38 -6.74 15.39
N ASP A 59 15.10 -7.05 14.32
CA ASP A 59 16.52 -6.83 14.14
C ASP A 59 16.84 -6.03 12.87
N GLY A 60 15.99 -5.05 12.49
CA GLY A 60 16.03 -4.34 11.18
C GLY A 60 17.35 -3.71 10.70
N ALA A 61 18.44 -3.84 11.47
CA ALA A 61 19.81 -3.61 11.03
C ALA A 61 20.48 -4.82 10.34
N ASP A 62 19.96 -6.05 10.48
CA ASP A 62 20.51 -7.26 9.88
C ASP A 62 19.88 -7.53 8.49
N PRO A 63 20.62 -7.32 7.39
CA PRO A 63 20.12 -7.59 6.04
C PRO A 63 19.90 -9.09 5.77
N ALA A 64 20.47 -9.99 6.57
CA ALA A 64 20.22 -11.42 6.44
C ALA A 64 18.74 -11.76 6.67
N ASN A 65 18.07 -11.00 7.53
CA ASN A 65 16.69 -11.22 7.96
C ASN A 65 15.66 -10.34 7.24
N ALA A 66 16.09 -9.52 6.27
CA ALA A 66 15.22 -8.66 5.49
C ALA A 66 14.16 -9.45 4.70
N THR A 67 12.94 -8.90 4.62
CA THR A 67 12.01 -9.22 3.54
C THR A 67 12.39 -8.37 2.33
N GLU A 68 12.83 -9.00 1.24
CA GLU A 68 13.48 -8.29 0.13
C GLU A 68 13.25 -8.90 -1.25
N ASN A 69 13.38 -8.06 -2.29
CA ASN A 69 13.20 -8.44 -3.70
C ASN A 69 11.81 -9.07 -3.93
N VAL A 70 10.77 -8.30 -3.62
CA VAL A 70 9.37 -8.72 -3.75
C VAL A 70 8.74 -7.99 -4.92
N VAL A 71 8.11 -8.73 -5.83
CA VAL A 71 7.39 -8.18 -6.98
C VAL A 71 5.95 -8.68 -6.97
N LEU A 72 5.00 -7.75 -6.93
CA LEU A 72 3.57 -7.98 -7.16
C LEU A 72 3.22 -7.36 -8.51
N GLU A 73 2.95 -8.18 -9.53
CA GLU A 73 2.67 -7.66 -10.86
C GLU A 73 1.47 -8.28 -11.56
N SER A 74 0.69 -7.46 -12.28
CA SER A 74 -0.41 -7.94 -13.13
C SER A 74 -1.45 -8.79 -12.39
N ASN A 75 -1.63 -8.56 -11.08
CA ASN A 75 -2.65 -9.24 -10.29
C ASN A 75 -3.96 -8.46 -10.31
N THR A 76 -5.06 -9.17 -10.08
CA THR A 76 -6.36 -8.58 -9.80
C THR A 76 -6.66 -8.73 -8.31
N ILE A 77 -6.91 -7.62 -7.62
CA ILE A 77 -7.16 -7.57 -6.18
C ILE A 77 -8.54 -6.97 -5.93
N GLU A 78 -9.39 -7.69 -5.20
CA GLU A 78 -10.70 -7.23 -4.73
C GLU A 78 -10.72 -7.16 -3.19
N LYS A 79 -11.12 -6.01 -2.65
CA LYS A 79 -11.01 -5.72 -1.21
C LYS A 79 -12.30 -5.16 -0.60
N ASN A 80 -12.79 -5.83 0.44
CA ASN A 80 -13.90 -5.45 1.30
C ASN A 80 -13.66 -5.98 2.74
N SER A 81 -12.88 -5.23 3.53
CA SER A 81 -12.62 -5.41 4.97
C SER A 81 -11.73 -4.25 5.48
N ASN A 82 -11.58 -4.09 6.80
CA ASN A 82 -10.96 -2.91 7.44
C ASN A 82 -9.42 -3.02 7.63
N ASP A 83 -8.69 -3.26 6.54
CA ASP A 83 -7.22 -3.39 6.50
C ASP A 83 -6.75 -3.09 5.06
N GLU A 84 -5.46 -2.92 4.79
CA GLU A 84 -5.00 -2.50 3.46
C GLU A 84 -5.28 -3.53 2.35
N ALA A 85 -5.50 -3.06 1.12
CA ALA A 85 -5.37 -3.92 -0.05
C ALA A 85 -3.91 -4.39 -0.19
N ILE A 86 -2.94 -3.48 -0.01
CA ILE A 86 -1.51 -3.79 -0.02
C ILE A 86 -0.81 -2.96 1.05
N ALA A 87 -0.14 -3.63 1.99
CA ALA A 87 0.71 -2.99 3.00
C ALA A 87 2.18 -3.33 2.74
N VAL A 88 3.06 -2.32 2.71
CA VAL A 88 4.52 -2.51 2.58
C VAL A 88 5.21 -1.84 3.76
N TRP A 89 5.65 -2.64 4.71
CA TRP A 89 5.92 -2.11 6.03
C TRP A 89 7.01 -2.85 6.79
N GLY A 90 8.09 -2.14 7.15
CA GLY A 90 9.21 -2.68 7.90
C GLY A 90 8.80 -3.27 9.25
N CYS A 91 7.70 -2.81 9.84
CA CYS A 91 7.17 -3.27 11.13
C CYS A 91 8.23 -3.16 12.24
N VAL A 92 8.91 -4.26 12.56
CA VAL A 92 9.99 -4.29 13.55
C VAL A 92 11.35 -4.68 12.94
N GLY A 93 11.40 -4.83 11.61
CA GLY A 93 12.55 -5.31 10.84
C GLY A 93 12.82 -4.47 9.59
N LEU A 94 13.43 -5.11 8.58
CA LEU A 94 13.84 -4.47 7.32
C LEU A 94 13.02 -4.99 6.15
N VAL A 95 12.35 -4.09 5.44
CA VAL A 95 11.72 -4.35 4.14
C VAL A 95 12.45 -3.54 3.06
N ARG A 96 12.85 -4.17 1.96
CA ARG A 96 13.49 -3.44 0.86
C ARG A 96 13.25 -4.03 -0.51
N ASP A 97 13.36 -3.17 -1.53
CA ASP A 97 13.30 -3.58 -2.94
C ASP A 97 11.97 -4.27 -3.26
N VAL A 98 10.87 -3.52 -3.03
CA VAL A 98 9.49 -3.98 -3.25
C VAL A 98 8.89 -3.23 -4.43
N THR A 99 8.39 -3.96 -5.42
CA THR A 99 7.71 -3.38 -6.59
C THR A 99 6.30 -3.91 -6.69
N VAL A 100 5.33 -3.01 -6.71
CA VAL A 100 3.91 -3.26 -6.92
C VAL A 100 3.53 -2.58 -8.23
N ARG A 101 3.36 -3.36 -9.31
CA ARG A 101 3.18 -2.78 -10.64
C ARG A 101 2.08 -3.39 -11.48
N ASN A 102 1.41 -2.58 -12.29
CA ASN A 102 0.42 -3.04 -13.25
C ASN A 102 -0.70 -3.91 -12.65
N ASN A 103 -1.01 -3.75 -11.35
CA ASN A 103 -2.11 -4.47 -10.71
C ASN A 103 -3.42 -3.73 -10.92
N SER A 104 -4.53 -4.47 -10.94
CA SER A 104 -5.89 -3.92 -10.89
C SER A 104 -6.44 -4.11 -9.49
N ILE A 105 -6.70 -3.02 -8.76
CA ILE A 105 -7.13 -3.03 -7.37
C ILE A 105 -8.52 -2.40 -7.27
N THR A 106 -9.49 -3.16 -6.81
CA THR A 106 -10.86 -2.69 -6.58
C THR A 106 -11.20 -2.79 -5.11
N ALA A 107 -11.57 -1.66 -4.50
CA ALA A 107 -12.00 -1.61 -3.11
C ALA A 107 -13.47 -1.19 -3.00
N TYR A 108 -14.26 -1.91 -2.22
CA TYR A 108 -15.68 -1.60 -1.97
C TYR A 108 -16.11 -2.02 -0.55
N GLY A 109 -17.32 -1.64 -0.16
CA GLY A 109 -17.91 -2.04 1.12
C GLY A 109 -17.17 -1.42 2.31
N ARG A 110 -16.74 -2.25 3.28
CA ARG A 110 -15.96 -1.80 4.43
C ARG A 110 -14.50 -1.62 4.01
N ILE A 111 -13.96 -0.43 4.23
CA ILE A 111 -12.60 -0.06 3.81
C ILE A 111 -11.89 0.61 4.99
N PRO A 112 -10.57 0.36 5.15
CA PRO A 112 -9.74 0.99 6.18
C PRO A 112 -9.59 2.50 5.99
N ASP A 113 -8.95 3.16 6.96
CA ASP A 113 -8.52 4.56 6.83
C ASP A 113 -7.43 4.76 5.76
N VAL A 114 -6.68 3.71 5.43
CA VAL A 114 -5.63 3.69 4.40
C VAL A 114 -5.79 2.45 3.53
N LEU A 115 -5.89 2.59 2.20
CA LEU A 115 -6.07 1.45 1.30
C LEU A 115 -4.76 0.78 0.89
N ILE A 116 -3.71 1.57 0.63
CA ILE A 116 -2.39 1.10 0.24
C ILE A 116 -1.35 1.91 1.02
N ASP A 117 -0.36 1.25 1.61
CA ASP A 117 0.67 1.93 2.37
C ASP A 117 2.10 1.54 2.00
N ALA A 118 3.00 2.49 2.28
CA ALA A 118 4.40 2.22 2.54
C ALA A 118 4.81 2.90 3.86
N PHE A 119 5.04 2.11 4.91
CA PHE A 119 5.41 2.59 6.23
C PHE A 119 6.81 2.12 6.63
N ALA A 120 7.52 2.91 7.45
CA ALA A 120 8.86 2.53 7.93
C ALA A 120 8.82 1.47 9.04
N GLY A 121 8.22 1.78 10.19
CA GLY A 121 8.15 0.86 11.33
C GLY A 121 6.84 0.97 12.11
N GLU A 122 6.71 0.17 13.17
CA GLU A 122 5.56 0.16 14.07
C GLU A 122 5.70 1.24 15.14
N PHE A 123 4.99 2.36 14.98
CA PHE A 123 4.74 3.39 16.01
C PHE A 123 5.92 3.69 16.96
N ASN A 124 7.08 4.06 16.41
CA ASN A 124 8.30 4.36 17.19
C ASN A 124 8.88 3.21 18.05
N LYS A 125 8.40 1.98 17.91
CA LYS A 125 8.83 0.85 18.76
C LYS A 125 10.25 0.37 18.43
N HIS A 126 10.71 0.52 17.18
CA HIS A 126 11.98 -0.06 16.72
C HIS A 126 12.78 0.90 15.84
N ARG A 127 13.78 1.59 16.42
CA ARG A 127 14.64 2.54 15.68
C ARG A 127 15.44 1.92 14.53
N THR A 128 15.66 0.62 14.57
CA THR A 128 16.36 -0.13 13.52
C THR A 128 15.43 -0.60 12.41
N ALA A 129 14.11 -0.47 12.58
CA ALA A 129 13.18 -0.82 11.51
C ALA A 129 13.33 0.15 10.34
N SER A 130 13.21 -0.37 9.12
CA SER A 130 13.21 0.48 7.93
C SER A 130 12.54 -0.15 6.73
N THR A 131 12.05 0.71 5.85
CA THR A 131 11.48 0.37 4.56
C THR A 131 12.16 1.18 3.47
N LYS A 132 12.72 0.50 2.46
CA LYS A 132 13.54 1.16 1.42
C LYS A 132 13.20 0.68 0.02
N ASN A 133 13.29 1.56 -0.98
CA ASN A 133 13.11 1.22 -2.40
C ASN A 133 11.75 0.54 -2.65
N VAL A 134 10.67 1.28 -2.40
CA VAL A 134 9.29 0.80 -2.65
C VAL A 134 8.74 1.54 -3.86
N ILE A 135 8.24 0.79 -4.85
CA ILE A 135 7.73 1.33 -6.11
C ILE A 135 6.29 0.86 -6.32
N PHE A 136 5.37 1.80 -6.43
CA PHE A 136 4.00 1.58 -6.89
C PHE A 136 3.87 2.20 -8.29
N ASP A 137 3.88 1.37 -9.33
CA ASP A 137 3.97 1.85 -10.72
C ASP A 137 2.89 1.27 -11.65
N GLY A 138 2.18 2.11 -12.39
CA GLY A 138 1.25 1.64 -13.43
C GLY A 138 0.02 0.88 -12.91
N ASN A 139 -0.31 0.97 -11.62
CA ASN A 139 -1.48 0.28 -11.06
C ASN A 139 -2.77 1.03 -11.44
N THR A 140 -3.85 0.27 -11.61
CA THR A 140 -5.20 0.80 -11.77
C THR A 140 -5.97 0.56 -10.47
N ILE A 141 -6.44 1.63 -9.85
CA ILE A 141 -7.15 1.57 -8.56
C ILE A 141 -8.55 2.14 -8.76
N THR A 142 -9.56 1.37 -8.36
CA THR A 142 -10.97 1.78 -8.40
C THR A 142 -11.60 1.61 -7.03
N THR A 143 -12.29 2.64 -6.54
CA THR A 143 -12.97 2.58 -5.24
C THR A 143 -14.47 2.84 -5.37
N GLY A 144 -15.25 2.14 -4.55
CA GLY A 144 -16.67 2.47 -4.30
C GLY A 144 -16.81 3.77 -3.48
N ASP A 145 -18.00 4.01 -2.90
CA ASP A 145 -18.23 5.18 -2.03
C ASP A 145 -17.37 5.12 -0.76
N ILE A 146 -16.24 5.86 -0.72
CA ILE A 146 -15.22 5.75 0.33
C ILE A 146 -14.80 7.06 0.98
N ALA A 147 -14.40 6.97 2.24
CA ALA A 147 -13.88 8.04 3.07
C ALA A 147 -12.53 7.61 3.66
N CYS A 148 -11.51 7.46 2.81
CA CYS A 148 -10.18 7.01 3.25
C CYS A 148 -9.04 7.69 2.48
N THR A 149 -7.82 7.38 2.92
CA THR A 149 -6.59 7.67 2.17
C THR A 149 -6.29 6.51 1.21
N ILE A 150 -6.12 6.76 -0.10
CA ILE A 150 -5.83 5.68 -1.04
C ILE A 150 -4.37 5.21 -0.91
N PHE A 151 -3.41 6.13 -1.04
CA PHE A 151 -2.00 5.88 -0.77
C PHE A 151 -1.53 6.67 0.44
N GLN A 152 -0.90 6.00 1.40
CA GLN A 152 -0.20 6.67 2.49
C GLN A 152 1.29 6.28 2.54
N VAL A 153 2.15 7.29 2.53
CA VAL A 153 3.61 7.13 2.67
C VAL A 153 4.04 7.69 4.02
N GLY A 154 4.54 6.81 4.87
CA GLY A 154 4.95 7.13 6.24
C GLY A 154 3.79 7.40 7.19
N GLN A 155 4.12 7.74 8.43
CA GLN A 155 3.17 8.01 9.51
C GLN A 155 3.63 9.20 10.36
N ASN A 156 2.70 9.95 10.97
CA ASN A 156 3.06 11.04 11.90
C ASN A 156 3.67 10.53 13.22
N MET A 157 3.34 9.31 13.64
CA MET A 157 3.79 8.75 14.91
C MET A 157 5.13 8.02 14.82
N ASP A 158 5.71 7.85 13.63
CA ASP A 158 6.97 7.14 13.44
C ASP A 158 8.10 8.10 13.04
N THR A 159 8.71 8.67 14.07
CA THR A 159 9.78 9.67 14.01
C THR A 159 11.18 9.06 14.16
N VAL A 160 11.30 7.74 14.26
CA VAL A 160 12.58 7.06 14.50
C VAL A 160 12.97 6.03 13.44
N SER A 161 12.00 5.37 12.79
CA SER A 161 12.27 4.32 11.79
C SER A 161 12.50 4.93 10.41
N GLN A 162 13.36 4.35 9.57
CA GLN A 162 13.72 4.99 8.30
C GLN A 162 12.76 4.61 7.16
N LEU A 163 12.30 5.60 6.40
CA LEU A 163 11.62 5.41 5.11
C LEU A 163 12.44 6.08 4.02
N ASP A 164 12.85 5.33 3.00
CA ASP A 164 13.66 5.91 1.93
C ASP A 164 13.27 5.40 0.55
N ASN A 165 13.29 6.30 -0.42
CA ASN A 165 13.06 5.99 -1.83
C ASN A 165 11.72 5.28 -2.08
N VAL A 166 10.63 5.99 -1.79
CA VAL A 166 9.26 5.54 -2.11
C VAL A 166 8.77 6.28 -3.34
N ARG A 167 8.33 5.53 -4.36
CA ARG A 167 7.84 6.07 -5.62
C ARG A 167 6.41 5.64 -5.87
N ILE A 168 5.52 6.61 -6.10
CA ILE A 168 4.15 6.37 -6.56
C ILE A 168 4.05 6.99 -7.95
N THR A 169 4.14 6.16 -8.99
CA THR A 169 4.30 6.63 -10.36
C THR A 169 3.28 6.04 -11.32
N ASN A 170 2.82 6.86 -12.28
CA ASN A 170 2.02 6.40 -13.42
C ASN A 170 0.76 5.59 -13.05
N ASN A 171 0.20 5.77 -11.84
CA ASN A 171 -0.99 5.04 -11.43
C ASN A 171 -2.25 5.77 -11.95
N THR A 172 -3.27 4.99 -12.32
CA THR A 172 -4.61 5.50 -12.63
C THR A 172 -5.51 5.24 -11.42
N ILE A 173 -6.04 6.29 -10.82
CA ILE A 173 -6.82 6.22 -9.58
C ILE A 173 -8.20 6.82 -9.81
N ASN A 174 -9.20 5.95 -9.89
CA ASN A 174 -10.60 6.29 -10.00
C ASN A 174 -11.26 6.15 -8.63
N THR A 175 -11.47 7.27 -7.95
CA THR A 175 -12.02 7.27 -6.60
C THR A 175 -13.44 7.80 -6.57
N ARG A 176 -14.31 7.20 -5.75
CA ARG A 176 -15.65 7.74 -5.50
C ARG A 176 -15.74 8.23 -4.06
N ALA A 177 -15.42 9.50 -3.82
CA ALA A 177 -15.44 10.04 -2.46
C ALA A 177 -16.86 10.04 -1.87
N SER A 178 -16.98 9.66 -0.59
CA SER A 178 -18.23 9.73 0.19
C SER A 178 -18.20 10.81 1.26
N ALA A 179 -17.01 11.29 1.65
CA ALA A 179 -16.85 12.41 2.58
C ALA A 179 -15.56 13.21 2.29
N THR A 180 -15.72 14.51 1.99
CA THR A 180 -14.62 15.39 1.60
C THR A 180 -13.52 15.47 2.66
N ALA A 181 -13.87 15.65 3.93
CA ALA A 181 -12.89 15.82 5.02
C ALA A 181 -11.99 14.59 5.24
N TYR A 182 -12.42 13.41 4.78
CA TYR A 182 -11.76 12.14 5.05
C TYR A 182 -11.14 11.50 3.80
N THR A 183 -11.35 12.07 2.62
CA THR A 183 -10.86 11.48 1.37
C THR A 183 -9.60 12.19 0.88
N THR A 184 -8.47 11.51 0.94
CA THR A 184 -7.19 11.96 0.37
C THR A 184 -6.67 10.90 -0.59
N VAL A 185 -6.33 11.25 -1.82
CA VAL A 185 -5.90 10.21 -2.78
C VAL A 185 -4.46 9.77 -2.51
N ILE A 186 -3.51 10.70 -2.47
CA ILE A 186 -2.12 10.40 -2.10
C ILE A 186 -1.69 11.30 -0.94
N LYS A 187 -1.26 10.68 0.15
CA LYS A 187 -0.76 11.35 1.34
C LYS A 187 0.66 10.89 1.65
N SER A 188 1.53 11.84 1.95
CA SER A 188 2.85 11.57 2.50
C SER A 188 3.04 12.37 3.78
N TYR A 189 3.80 11.83 4.73
CA TYR A 189 4.12 12.55 5.97
C TYR A 189 5.48 13.25 5.86
N ASP A 190 5.54 14.44 6.44
CA ASP A 190 6.80 15.18 6.57
C ASP A 190 7.49 14.80 7.87
N GLN A 191 8.53 13.98 7.76
CA GLN A 191 9.45 13.64 8.84
C GLN A 191 10.89 13.71 8.34
N ASP A 192 11.84 13.97 9.24
CA ASP A 192 13.26 14.05 8.88
C ASP A 192 13.85 12.70 8.47
N ASN A 193 13.33 11.61 9.06
CA ASN A 193 13.69 10.22 8.78
C ASN A 193 13.04 9.66 7.50
N TYR A 194 12.25 10.47 6.78
CA TYR A 194 11.60 10.10 5.52
C TYR A 194 12.21 10.86 4.34
N THR A 195 12.88 10.13 3.44
CA THR A 195 13.66 10.71 2.34
C THR A 195 13.26 10.15 0.99
N ASN A 196 13.53 10.93 -0.07
CA ASN A 196 13.38 10.52 -1.47
C ASN A 196 11.98 9.99 -1.85
N ILE A 197 10.92 10.63 -1.33
CA ILE A 197 9.54 10.36 -1.75
C ILE A 197 9.27 11.05 -3.08
N VAL A 198 8.80 10.29 -4.07
CA VAL A 198 8.46 10.79 -5.42
C VAL A 198 7.04 10.38 -5.78
N ILE A 199 6.22 11.36 -6.17
CA ILE A 199 4.84 11.17 -6.61
C ILE A 199 4.72 11.80 -8.00
N GLU A 200 4.71 10.97 -9.04
CA GLU A 200 4.85 11.48 -10.41
C GLU A 200 3.95 10.79 -11.43
N GLY A 201 3.36 11.56 -12.34
CA GLY A 201 2.67 10.99 -13.50
C GLY A 201 1.36 10.25 -13.17
N ASN A 202 0.80 10.44 -11.98
CA ASN A 202 -0.45 9.77 -11.59
C ASN A 202 -1.66 10.53 -12.17
N GLU A 203 -2.66 9.77 -12.59
CA GLU A 203 -3.96 10.27 -12.99
C GLU A 203 -4.98 10.00 -11.89
N ILE A 204 -5.61 11.06 -11.38
CA ILE A 204 -6.58 11.00 -10.29
C ILE A 204 -7.91 11.52 -10.80
N THR A 205 -8.92 10.67 -10.81
CA THR A 205 -10.29 11.03 -11.20
C THR A 205 -11.24 10.77 -10.04
N ASN A 206 -11.94 11.81 -9.61
CA ASN A 206 -13.08 11.62 -8.73
C ASN A 206 -14.31 11.25 -9.58
N THR A 207 -14.89 10.08 -9.38
CA THR A 207 -16.10 9.60 -10.06
C THR A 207 -17.36 9.73 -9.19
N GLY A 208 -17.22 10.31 -7.98
CA GLY A 208 -18.31 10.55 -7.03
C GLY A 208 -18.92 11.94 -7.10
N HIS A 209 -19.97 12.15 -6.30
CA HIS A 209 -20.67 13.44 -6.20
C HIS A 209 -20.16 14.32 -5.05
N VAL A 210 -19.30 13.76 -4.19
CA VAL A 210 -18.65 14.48 -3.09
C VAL A 210 -17.23 14.81 -3.53
N ASN A 211 -16.75 16.01 -3.22
CA ASN A 211 -15.37 16.40 -3.55
C ASN A 211 -14.37 15.60 -2.73
N ILE A 212 -13.20 15.27 -3.31
CA ILE A 212 -12.06 14.82 -2.51
C ILE A 212 -11.55 15.99 -1.66
N GLY A 213 -11.05 15.71 -0.46
CA GLY A 213 -10.40 16.73 0.36
C GLY A 213 -9.07 17.16 -0.26
N TYR A 214 -8.25 16.17 -0.63
CA TYR A 214 -6.95 16.39 -1.27
C TYR A 214 -6.67 15.33 -2.35
N GLY A 215 -6.24 15.76 -3.53
CA GLY A 215 -5.67 14.85 -4.53
C GLY A 215 -4.31 14.33 -4.07
N ILE A 216 -3.38 15.24 -3.81
CA ILE A 216 -2.04 14.92 -3.29
C ILE A 216 -1.71 15.90 -2.17
N THR A 217 -1.15 15.41 -1.07
CA THR A 217 -0.67 16.23 0.05
C THR A 217 0.56 15.61 0.73
N GLY A 218 1.42 16.45 1.32
CA GLY A 218 2.59 16.00 2.08
C GLY A 218 3.95 16.33 1.45
N LYS A 219 5.00 15.65 1.93
CA LYS A 219 6.42 15.82 1.54
C LYS A 219 6.79 14.91 0.37
N GLY A 220 7.50 15.48 -0.60
CA GLY A 220 8.13 14.73 -1.68
C GLY A 220 8.30 15.57 -2.94
N VAL A 221 8.92 14.98 -3.96
CA VAL A 221 8.90 15.55 -5.30
C VAL A 221 7.57 15.19 -5.94
N ILE A 222 6.75 16.20 -6.23
CA ILE A 222 5.44 16.06 -6.87
C ILE A 222 5.50 16.68 -8.27
N ALA A 223 5.37 15.86 -9.31
CA ALA A 223 5.50 16.32 -10.70
C ALA A 223 4.53 15.61 -11.64
N ASN A 224 4.08 16.28 -12.70
CA ASN A 224 3.34 15.66 -13.81
C ASN A 224 2.07 14.88 -13.42
N ASN A 225 1.46 15.15 -12.26
CA ASN A 225 0.21 14.51 -11.85
C ASN A 225 -0.99 15.28 -12.42
N VAL A 226 -2.03 14.55 -12.82
CA VAL A 226 -3.27 15.12 -13.33
C VAL A 226 -4.39 14.79 -12.36
N THR A 227 -5.18 15.80 -11.96
CA THR A 227 -6.32 15.61 -11.06
C THR A 227 -7.58 16.17 -11.71
N PHE A 228 -8.57 15.31 -11.96
CA PHE A 228 -9.90 15.67 -12.43
C PHE A 228 -10.88 15.69 -11.26
N LEU A 229 -11.27 16.91 -10.87
CA LEU A 229 -12.23 17.15 -9.79
C LEU A 229 -13.57 17.60 -10.38
N PHE A 230 -14.68 17.06 -9.85
CA PHE A 230 -15.99 17.68 -10.04
C PHE A 230 -16.00 19.06 -9.36
N LYS A 231 -16.67 20.03 -10.00
CA LYS A 231 -16.95 21.36 -9.43
C LYS A 231 -18.29 21.34 -8.72
#